data_AF-A0A662V983-F1
#
_entry.id   AF-A0A662V983-F1
#
_cell.length_a   1.000
_cell.length_b   1.000
_cell.length_c   1.000
_cell.angle_alpha   90.00
_cell.angle_beta   90.00
_cell.angle_gamma   90.00
#
_symmetry.space_group_name_H-M   'P 1'
#
loop_
_entity.id
_entity.type
_entity.pdbx_description
1 polymer ?
#
loop_
_entity_poly.entity_id
_entity_poly.type
_entity_poly.pdbx_seq_one_letter_code
_entity_poly.pdbx_strand_id
1 'polypeptide(L)'
;MAIFKKKLTEMEAPSVLAEIVKVIIANSAIDPLAIIKKYVPVPLPTPPSPLSKEQFADVIARAIVTGIPREKALEIIREIKNQLKDYKI
;
A
#
# COMPACT_ATOMS: atom_id res chain seq x y z
N MET A 1 2.51 -15.21 -6.72
CA MET A 1 2.72 -15.09 -8.18
C MET A 1 1.44 -14.86 -9.02
N ALA A 2 0.22 -14.91 -8.44
CA ALA A 2 -1.03 -14.86 -9.22
C ALA A 2 -1.42 -13.46 -9.75
N ILE A 3 -0.86 -12.37 -9.20
CA ILE A 3 -1.26 -10.99 -9.51
C ILE A 3 -0.81 -10.55 -10.92
N PHE A 4 0.23 -11.19 -11.50
CA PHE A 4 0.82 -10.76 -12.78
C PHE A 4 0.37 -11.57 -14.02
N LYS A 5 -0.66 -12.41 -13.91
CA LYS A 5 -1.10 -13.28 -15.03
C LYS A 5 -1.87 -12.56 -16.14
N LYS A 6 -2.37 -11.34 -15.91
CA LYS A 6 -3.09 -10.52 -16.91
C LYS A 6 -2.24 -9.31 -17.30
N LYS A 7 -2.34 -8.86 -18.56
CA LYS A 7 -1.67 -7.63 -19.02
C LYS A 7 -2.28 -6.45 -18.25
N LEU A 8 -1.57 -5.96 -17.23
CA LEU A 8 -2.03 -4.87 -16.38
C LEU A 8 -2.22 -3.60 -17.21
N THR A 9 -3.41 -3.04 -17.16
CA THR A 9 -3.75 -1.77 -17.83
C THR A 9 -3.50 -0.59 -16.89
N GLU A 10 -3.33 0.62 -17.44
CA GLU A 10 -3.19 1.86 -16.65
C GLU A 10 -4.40 2.10 -15.73
N MET A 11 -5.58 1.66 -16.14
CA MET A 11 -6.80 1.77 -15.36
C MET A 11 -6.78 0.93 -14.07
N GLU A 12 -6.14 -0.25 -14.12
CA GLU A 12 -6.05 -1.19 -13.00
C GLU A 12 -4.81 -0.95 -12.13
N ALA A 13 -3.83 -0.21 -12.65
CA ALA A 13 -2.54 0.00 -11.99
C ALA A 13 -2.64 0.62 -10.59
N PRO A 14 -3.46 1.66 -10.34
CA PRO A 14 -3.62 2.17 -8.98
C PRO A 14 -4.12 1.10 -8.00
N SER A 15 -5.13 0.32 -8.39
CA SER A 15 -5.70 -0.73 -7.52
C SER A 15 -4.67 -1.81 -7.18
N VAL A 16 -3.88 -2.25 -8.16
CA VAL A 16 -2.83 -3.25 -7.93
C VAL A 16 -1.70 -2.68 -7.06
N LEU A 17 -1.33 -1.42 -7.27
CA LEU A 17 -0.33 -0.76 -6.42
C LEU A 17 -0.82 -0.67 -4.97
N ALA A 18 -2.11 -0.38 -4.77
CA ALA A 18 -2.71 -0.33 -3.44
C ALA A 18 -2.66 -1.70 -2.75
N GLU A 19 -2.93 -2.79 -3.48
CA GLU A 19 -2.79 -4.14 -2.94
C GLU A 19 -1.36 -4.48 -2.54
N ILE A 20 -0.37 -4.13 -3.37
CA ILE A 20 1.04 -4.33 -3.04
C ILE A 20 1.40 -3.59 -1.75
N VAL A 21 1.04 -2.31 -1.66
CA VAL A 21 1.29 -1.49 -0.46
C VAL A 21 0.57 -2.06 0.76
N LYS A 22 -0.68 -2.51 0.61
CA LYS A 22 -1.45 -3.14 1.68
C LYS A 22 -0.75 -4.40 2.20
N VAL A 23 -0.26 -5.26 1.31
CA VAL A 23 0.49 -6.48 1.69
C VAL A 23 1.77 -6.12 2.44
N ILE A 24 2.51 -5.11 1.99
CA ILE A 24 3.72 -4.63 2.68
C ILE A 24 3.38 -4.18 4.09
N ILE A 25 2.37 -3.33 4.27
CA ILE A 25 1.99 -2.79 5.58
C ILE A 25 1.47 -3.91 6.50
N ALA A 26 0.62 -4.80 5.99
CA ALA A 26 0.06 -5.91 6.77
C ALA A 26 1.15 -6.87 7.30
N ASN A 27 2.21 -7.09 6.53
CA ASN A 27 3.32 -7.96 6.92
C ASN A 27 4.48 -7.23 7.62
N SER A 28 4.47 -5.89 7.63
CA SER A 28 5.46 -5.11 8.37
C SER A 28 5.21 -5.18 9.88
N ALA A 29 6.27 -5.01 10.68
CA ALA A 29 6.18 -4.85 12.14
C ALA A 29 5.67 -3.44 12.55
N ILE A 30 5.09 -2.70 11.61
CA ILE A 30 4.55 -1.35 11.85
C ILE A 30 3.31 -1.48 12.74
N ASP A 31 3.37 -0.83 13.90
CA ASP A 31 2.19 -0.53 14.71
C ASP A 31 1.50 0.74 14.17
N PRO A 32 0.26 0.64 13.67
CA PRO A 32 -0.53 1.79 13.24
C PRO A 32 -0.55 2.94 14.25
N LEU A 33 -0.67 2.63 15.54
CA LEU A 33 -0.74 3.63 16.60
C LEU A 33 0.59 4.36 16.80
N ALA A 34 1.71 3.65 16.63
CA ALA A 34 3.05 4.24 16.70
C ALA A 34 3.29 5.24 15.57
N ILE A 35 2.84 4.96 14.35
CA ILE A 35 2.93 5.91 13.22
C ILE A 35 2.07 7.15 13.51
N ILE A 36 0.82 6.94 13.91
CA ILE A 36 -0.11 8.04 14.19
C ILE A 36 0.45 8.97 15.27
N LYS A 37 0.97 8.40 16.38
CA LYS A 37 1.60 9.17 17.46
C LYS A 37 2.85 9.94 17.02
N LYS A 38 3.60 9.42 16.04
CA LYS A 38 4.82 10.08 15.54
C LYS A 38 4.52 11.32 14.70
N TYR A 39 3.43 11.32 13.94
CA TYR A 39 3.10 12.40 13.00
C TYR A 39 2.00 13.34 13.49
N VAL A 40 1.28 12.97 14.54
CA VAL A 40 0.27 13.84 15.16
C VAL A 40 0.75 14.26 16.56
N PRO A 41 1.23 15.51 16.72
CA PRO A 41 1.81 16.00 17.99
C PRO A 41 0.78 16.28 19.08
N VAL A 42 -0.51 16.10 18.79
CA VAL A 42 -1.63 16.30 19.73
C VAL A 42 -2.29 14.96 20.05
N PRO A 43 -2.77 14.75 21.29
CA PRO A 43 -3.52 13.56 21.63
C PRO A 43 -4.77 13.51 20.75
N LEU A 44 -4.79 12.57 19.80
CA LEU A 44 -5.96 12.34 18.99
C LEU A 44 -7.07 11.81 19.90
N PRO A 45 -8.33 12.25 19.69
CA PRO A 45 -9.46 11.59 20.32
C PRO A 45 -9.37 10.11 19.99
N THR A 46 -9.42 9.25 21.02
CA THR A 46 -9.45 7.80 20.82
C THR A 46 -10.60 7.48 19.87
N PRO A 47 -10.33 6.86 18.71
CA PRO A 47 -11.40 6.49 17.81
C PRO A 47 -12.37 5.54 18.54
N PRO A 48 -13.67 5.58 18.22
CA PRO A 48 -14.70 4.78 18.88
C PRO A 48 -14.46 3.27 18.76
N SER A 49 -13.55 2.84 17.89
CA SER A 49 -13.00 1.50 17.86
C SER A 49 -11.51 1.54 17.47
N PRO A 50 -10.66 0.64 18.02
CA PRO A 50 -9.29 0.50 17.56
C PRO A 50 -9.31 0.17 16.06
N LEU A 51 -8.64 0.98 15.25
CA LEU A 51 -8.50 0.70 13.82
C LEU A 51 -7.71 -0.61 13.68
N SER A 52 -8.29 -1.62 13.02
CA SER A 52 -7.57 -2.88 12.81
C SER A 52 -6.35 -2.67 11.92
N LYS A 53 -5.36 -3.56 11.99
CA LYS A 53 -4.16 -3.46 11.15
C LYS A 53 -4.52 -3.53 9.67
N GLU A 54 -5.51 -4.35 9.30
CA GLU A 54 -6.00 -4.45 7.92
C GLU A 54 -6.68 -3.16 7.47
N GLN A 55 -7.52 -2.56 8.33
CA GLN A 55 -8.20 -1.30 8.03
C GLN A 55 -7.20 -0.16 7.86
N PHE A 56 -6.20 -0.08 8.75
CA PHE A 56 -5.11 0.88 8.62
C PHE A 56 -4.33 0.68 7.31
N ALA A 57 -3.96 -0.56 6.98
CA ALA A 57 -3.26 -0.88 5.75
C ALA A 57 -4.06 -0.47 4.51
N ASP A 58 -5.37 -0.69 4.49
CA ASP A 58 -6.26 -0.26 3.40
C ASP A 58 -6.29 1.26 3.26
N VAL A 59 -6.47 1.99 4.36
CA VAL A 59 -6.53 3.46 4.36
C VAL A 59 -5.22 4.06 3.86
N ILE A 60 -4.08 3.60 4.40
CA ILE A 60 -2.77 4.12 4.01
C ILE A 60 -2.43 3.75 2.57
N ALA A 61 -2.72 2.52 2.14
CA ALA A 61 -2.49 2.11 0.75
C ALA A 61 -3.27 2.98 -0.24
N ARG A 62 -4.55 3.25 0.06
CA ARG A 62 -5.37 4.14 -0.78
C ARG A 62 -4.86 5.57 -0.74
N ALA A 63 -4.48 6.09 0.43
CA ALA A 63 -3.98 7.44 0.58
C ALA A 63 -2.70 7.68 -0.24
N ILE A 64 -1.76 6.72 -0.20
CA ILE A 64 -0.53 6.77 -1.00
C ILE A 64 -0.87 6.76 -2.48
N VAL A 65 -1.73 5.83 -2.92
CA VAL A 65 -2.03 5.64 -4.34
C VAL A 65 -2.89 6.75 -4.94
N THR A 66 -3.75 7.40 -4.15
CA THR A 66 -4.63 8.48 -4.64
C THR A 66 -3.83 9.68 -5.18
N GLY A 67 -2.63 9.91 -4.65
CA GLY A 67 -1.73 10.97 -5.13
C GLY A 67 -0.93 10.60 -6.38
N ILE A 68 -1.06 9.37 -6.91
CA ILE A 68 -0.20 8.86 -8.00
C ILE A 68 -0.99 8.81 -9.31
N PRO A 69 -0.55 9.50 -10.38
CA PRO A 69 -1.13 9.38 -11.71
C PRO A 69 -1.13 7.93 -12.22
N ARG A 70 -2.10 7.55 -13.04
CA ARG A 70 -2.31 6.15 -13.47
C ARG A 70 -1.11 5.59 -14.23
N GLU A 71 -0.51 6.41 -15.09
CA GLU A 71 0.66 6.09 -15.88
C GLU A 71 1.86 5.82 -14.97
N LYS A 72 2.02 6.66 -13.93
CA LYS A 72 3.07 6.50 -12.92
C LYS A 72 2.85 5.28 -12.04
N ALA A 73 1.60 4.97 -11.66
CA ALA A 73 1.31 3.74 -10.94
C ALA A 73 1.73 2.50 -11.75
N LEU A 74 1.50 2.51 -13.06
CA LEU A 74 1.90 1.41 -13.94
C LEU A 74 3.43 1.31 -14.09
N GLU A 75 4.13 2.44 -14.21
CA GLU A 75 5.59 2.49 -14.21
C GLU A 75 6.18 1.88 -12.94
N ILE A 76 5.68 2.30 -11.76
CA ILE A 76 6.11 1.77 -10.46
C ILE A 76 5.91 0.26 -10.39
N ILE A 77 4.74 -0.25 -10.81
CA ILE A 77 4.49 -1.70 -10.79
C ILE A 77 5.44 -2.45 -11.73
N ARG A 78 5.75 -1.89 -12.90
CA ARG A 78 6.73 -2.48 -13.82
C ARG A 78 8.13 -2.53 -13.21
N GLU A 79 8.52 -1.48 -12.51
CA GLU A 79 9.80 -1.41 -11.81
C GLU A 79 9.88 -2.43 -10.68
N ILE A 80 8.85 -2.52 -9.83
CA ILE A 80 8.74 -3.57 -8.80
C ILE A 80 8.84 -4.95 -9.44
N LYS A 81 8.08 -5.22 -10.52
CA LYS A 81 8.15 -6.50 -11.23
C LYS A 81 9.55 -6.78 -11.75
N ASN A 82 10.24 -5.78 -12.30
CA ASN A 82 11.59 -5.96 -12.82
C ASN A 82 12.59 -6.26 -11.70
N GLN A 83 12.56 -5.52 -10.59
CA GLN A 83 13.38 -5.81 -9.42
C GLN A 83 13.13 -7.23 -8.91
N LEU A 84 11.87 -7.68 -8.88
CA LEU A 84 11.51 -9.02 -8.45
C LEU A 84 11.96 -10.14 -9.41
N LYS A 85 12.23 -9.85 -10.70
CA LYS A 85 12.72 -10.87 -11.65
C LYS A 85 14.11 -11.37 -11.28
N ASP A 86 14.93 -10.53 -10.65
CA ASP A 86 16.27 -10.89 -10.24
C ASP A 86 16.28 -11.85 -9.03
N TYR A 87 15.13 -11.97 -8.35
CA TYR A 87 14.94 -12.93 -7.28
C TYR A 87 14.37 -14.23 -7.85
N LYS A 88 15.12 -15.33 -7.73
CA LYS A 88 14.65 -16.69 -8.05
C LYS A 88 13.69 -17.22 -6.97
N ILE A 89 12.53 -16.59 -6.81
CA ILE A 89 11.44 -17.04 -5.94
C ILE A 89 10.36 -17.71 -6.78
#